data_AF-A0A4Q3XKJ3-F1
#
_entry.id   AF-A0A4Q3XKJ3-F1
#
_cell.length_a   1.000
_cell.length_b   1.000
_cell.length_c   1.000
_cell.angle_alpha   90.00
_cell.angle_beta   90.00
_cell.angle_gamma   90.00
#
_symmetry.space_group_name_H-M   'P 1'
#
loop_
_entity.id
_entity.type
_entity.pdbx_description
1 polymer ?
#
loop_
_entity_poly.entity_id
_entity_poly.type
_entity_poly.pdbx_seq_one_letter_code
_entity_poly.pdbx_strand_id
1 'polypeptide(L)'
;MKDKTGLSIGYRLLWRLEYAGLTVFGPAQVSTQGDPKSRLRLERAQKVKAAHEKRGTEAPAEVLAMIARDGGLPPFRERHAKC
;
A
#
# COMPACT_ATOMS: atom_id res chain seq x y z
N MET A 1 4.55 -9.69 -2.15
CA MET A 1 5.45 -8.58 -1.81
C MET A 1 6.36 -8.88 -0.63
N LYS A 2 7.47 -9.56 -0.95
CA LYS A 2 8.58 -9.84 -0.03
C LYS A 2 9.63 -8.72 -0.04
N ASP A 3 9.61 -7.88 -1.08
CA ASP A 3 10.51 -6.74 -1.25
C ASP A 3 10.33 -5.65 -0.19
N LYS A 4 11.48 -5.14 0.24
CA LYS A 4 11.66 -4.23 1.39
C LYS A 4 12.58 -3.06 1.08
N THR A 5 13.03 -2.93 -0.17
CA THR A 5 13.99 -1.92 -0.63
C THR A 5 13.49 -0.52 -0.31
N GLY A 6 14.31 0.24 0.44
CA GLY A 6 14.02 1.63 0.81
C GLY A 6 12.85 1.87 1.76
N LEU A 7 12.28 0.82 2.39
CA LEU A 7 11.27 0.97 3.43
C LEU A 7 11.91 0.95 4.82
N SER A 8 11.67 2.00 5.61
CA SER A 8 12.15 2.07 7.01
C SER A 8 11.54 0.98 7.89
N ILE A 9 12.28 0.56 8.93
CA ILE A 9 11.82 -0.47 9.88
C ILE A 9 10.54 0.01 10.60
N GLY A 10 10.49 1.28 11.01
CA GLY A 10 9.31 1.88 11.62
C GLY A 10 8.08 1.84 10.71
N TYR A 11 8.23 2.19 9.43
CA TYR A 11 7.14 2.09 8.45
C TYR A 11 6.63 0.65 8.31
N ARG A 12 7.53 -0.35 8.35
CA ARG A 12 7.17 -1.76 8.21
C ARG A 12 6.42 -2.30 9.43
N LEU A 13 6.77 -1.85 10.62
CA LEU A 13 6.07 -2.21 11.86
C LEU A 13 4.68 -1.57 11.88
N LEU A 14 4.58 -0.26 11.60
CA LEU A 14 3.29 0.43 11.57
C LEU A 14 2.35 -0.16 10.51
N TRP A 15 2.84 -0.40 9.29
CA TRP A 15 2.05 -1.02 8.23
C TRP A 15 1.52 -2.40 8.62
N ARG A 16 2.31 -3.18 9.37
CA ARG A 16 1.87 -4.47 9.90
C ARG A 16 0.81 -4.33 10.99
N LEU A 17 0.93 -3.33 11.86
CA LEU A 17 -0.08 -3.04 12.87
C LEU A 17 -1.40 -2.60 12.24
N GLU A 18 -1.37 -1.73 11.23
CA GLU A 18 -2.57 -1.33 10.47
C GLU A 18 -3.20 -2.52 9.75
N TYR A 19 -2.39 -3.33 9.08
CA TYR A 19 -2.88 -4.53 8.38
C TYR A 19 -3.46 -5.56 9.36
N ALA A 20 -2.82 -5.79 10.50
CA ALA A 20 -3.30 -6.68 11.55
C ALA A 20 -4.58 -6.12 12.19
N GLY A 21 -4.63 -4.81 12.45
CA GLY A 21 -5.83 -4.11 12.92
C GLY A 21 -7.01 -4.26 11.96
N LEU A 22 -6.79 -4.07 10.65
CA LEU A 22 -7.81 -4.34 9.62
C LEU A 22 -8.16 -5.82 9.47
N THR A 23 -7.35 -6.73 10.00
CA THR A 23 -7.62 -8.17 9.96
C THR A 23 -8.40 -8.63 11.19
N VAL A 24 -8.10 -8.08 12.37
CA VAL A 24 -8.74 -8.43 13.65
C VAL A 24 -10.00 -7.60 13.88
N PHE A 25 -9.95 -6.31 13.55
CA PHE A 25 -11.03 -5.32 13.71
C PHE A 25 -11.54 -4.82 12.35
N GLY A 26 -11.33 -5.58 11.28
CA GLY A 26 -11.83 -5.21 9.96
C GLY A 26 -13.35 -5.07 9.97
N PRO A 27 -13.92 -4.02 9.37
CA PRO A 27 -15.37 -3.87 9.29
C PRO A 27 -15.96 -5.12 8.64
N ALA A 28 -16.91 -5.77 9.32
CA ALA A 28 -17.47 -7.06 8.93
C ALA A 28 -18.20 -7.04 7.56
N GLN A 29 -18.41 -5.86 6.97
CA GLN A 29 -19.12 -5.70 5.70
C GLN A 29 -18.53 -4.51 4.93
N VAL A 30 -17.50 -4.76 4.12
CA VAL A 30 -17.13 -3.83 3.05
C VAL A 30 -17.01 -4.66 1.78
N SER A 31 -17.84 -4.31 0.81
CA SER A 31 -17.85 -4.91 -0.53
C SER A 31 -16.45 -4.94 -1.13
N THR A 32 -16.17 -5.98 -1.93
CA THR A 32 -14.91 -6.24 -2.65
C THR A 32 -14.33 -5.02 -3.38
N GLN A 33 -15.16 -4.04 -3.71
CA GLN A 33 -14.80 -2.82 -4.44
C GLN A 33 -14.11 -1.75 -3.58
N GLY A 34 -14.10 -1.88 -2.23
CA GLY A 34 -13.61 -0.85 -1.31
C GLY A 34 -12.73 -1.36 -0.17
N ASP A 35 -12.14 -2.55 -0.29
CA ASP A 35 -11.42 -3.17 0.82
C ASP A 35 -10.21 -2.31 1.26
N PRO A 36 -10.18 -1.85 2.53
CA PRO A 36 -9.08 -1.04 3.04
C PRO A 36 -7.72 -1.76 2.98
N LYS A 37 -7.70 -3.10 2.95
CA LYS A 37 -6.47 -3.90 2.81
C LYS A 37 -5.88 -3.78 1.41
N SER A 38 -6.70 -3.79 0.37
CA SER A 38 -6.22 -3.65 -1.01
C SER A 38 -5.57 -2.28 -1.23
N ARG A 39 -6.16 -1.23 -0.63
CA ARG A 39 -5.59 0.12 -0.62
C ARG A 39 -4.25 0.18 0.10
N LEU A 40 -4.15 -0.41 1.30
CA LEU A 40 -2.92 -0.42 2.09
C LEU A 40 -1.78 -1.17 1.39
N ARG A 41 -2.10 -2.19 0.57
CA ARG A 41 -1.12 -2.88 -0.27
C ARG A 41 -0.70 -2.05 -1.48
N LEU A 42 -1.61 -1.30 -2.12
CA LEU A 42 -1.29 -0.41 -3.23
C LEU A 42 -0.35 0.73 -2.78
N GLU A 43 -0.64 1.36 -1.63
CA GLU A 43 0.25 2.40 -1.07
C GLU A 43 1.66 1.87 -0.81
N ARG A 44 1.76 0.62 -0.32
CA ARG A 44 3.05 -0.04 -0.14
C ARG A 44 3.75 -0.28 -1.48
N ALA A 45 3.01 -0.73 -2.50
CA ALA A 45 3.55 -0.97 -3.84
C ALA A 45 4.11 0.33 -4.45
N GLN A 46 3.39 1.44 -4.34
CA GLN A 46 3.83 2.76 -4.80
C GLN A 46 5.11 3.22 -4.07
N LYS A 47 5.20 3.02 -2.75
CA LYS A 47 6.42 3.36 -2.00
C LYS A 47 7.62 2.50 -2.40
N VAL A 48 7.42 1.21 -2.67
CA VAL A 48 8.48 0.33 -3.17
C VAL A 48 8.93 0.82 -4.56
N LYS A 49 8.00 1.12 -5.47
CA LYS A 49 8.33 1.69 -6.78
C LYS A 49 9.18 2.96 -6.64
N ALA A 50 8.73 3.92 -5.82
CA ALA A 50 9.45 5.17 -5.59
C ALA A 50 10.84 4.96 -4.96
N ALA A 51 10.98 3.98 -4.06
CA ALA A 51 12.28 3.61 -3.49
C ALA A 51 13.24 3.02 -4.52
N HIS A 52 12.73 2.22 -5.45
CA HIS A 52 13.47 1.65 -6.56
C HIS A 52 13.89 2.73 -7.57
N GLU A 53 12.98 3.65 -7.92
CA GLU A 53 13.26 4.83 -8.76
C GLU A 53 14.38 5.69 -8.16
N LYS A 54 14.32 6.01 -6.86
CA LYS A 54 15.38 6.77 -6.16
C LYS A 54 16.73 6.09 -6.16
N ARG A 55 16.74 4.76 -6.24
CA ARG A 55 17.96 3.95 -6.23
C ARG A 55 18.48 3.66 -7.65
N GLY A 56 17.72 4.04 -8.69
CA GLY A 56 18.05 3.71 -10.09
C GLY A 56 17.90 2.23 -10.43
N THR A 57 17.19 1.46 -9.60
CA THR A 57 16.94 0.03 -9.82
C THR A 57 15.52 -0.17 -10.32
N GLU A 58 15.27 -1.17 -11.15
CA GLU A 58 13.91 -1.51 -11.58
C GLU A 58 13.09 -2.08 -10.42
N ALA A 59 11.81 -1.70 -10.35
CA ALA A 59 10.89 -2.24 -9.37
C ALA A 59 10.51 -3.68 -9.73
N PRO A 60 10.26 -4.57 -8.75
CA PRO A 60 9.91 -5.96 -9.03
C PRO A 60 8.63 -6.05 -9.88
N ALA A 61 8.58 -7.00 -10.81
CA ALA A 61 7.44 -7.20 -11.71
C ALA A 61 6.10 -7.38 -10.96
N GLU A 62 6.13 -8.02 -9.78
CA GLU A 62 4.96 -8.16 -8.92
C GLU A 62 4.40 -6.82 -8.40
N VAL A 63 5.27 -5.81 -8.19
CA VAL A 63 4.88 -4.46 -7.76
C VAL A 63 4.21 -3.71 -8.87
N LEU A 64 4.81 -3.79 -10.07
CA LEU A 64 4.30 -3.13 -11.27
C LEU A 64 2.95 -3.72 -11.69
N ALA A 65 2.82 -5.06 -11.67
CA ALA A 65 1.56 -5.74 -11.96
C ALA A 65 0.46 -5.39 -10.95
N MET A 66 0.80 -5.25 -9.66
CA MET A 66 -0.18 -4.85 -8.64
C MET A 66 -0.64 -3.40 -8.83
N ILE A 67 0.28 -2.48 -9.12
CA ILE A 67 -0.07 -1.09 -9.44
C ILE A 67 -0.91 -1.02 -10.71
N ALA A 68 -0.58 -1.78 -11.76
CA ALA A 68 -1.33 -1.79 -13.00
C ALA A 68 -2.75 -2.37 -12.83
N ARG A 69 -2.93 -3.37 -11.97
CA ARG A 69 -4.22 -4.01 -11.70
C ARG A 69 -5.15 -3.14 -10.84
N ASP A 70 -4.60 -2.47 -9.82
CA ASP A 70 -5.38 -1.80 -8.77
C ASP A 70 -5.32 -0.24 -8.87
N GLY A 71 -4.50 0.30 -9.78
CA GLY A 71 -4.05 1.69 -9.82
C GLY A 71 -4.97 2.70 -10.51
N GLY A 72 -6.12 3.00 -9.89
CA GLY A 72 -6.96 4.15 -10.27
C GLY A 72 -7.45 5.03 -9.12
N LEU A 73 -7.15 4.70 -7.85
CA LEU A 73 -7.76 5.37 -6.70
C LEU A 73 -6.73 6.11 -5.83
N PRO A 74 -6.95 7.40 -5.49
CA PRO A 74 -6.03 8.20 -4.70
C PRO A 74 -5.85 7.67 -3.25
N PRO A 75 -4.70 7.96 -2.61
CA PRO A 75 -4.38 7.53 -1.25
C PRO A 75 -5.43 8.03 -0.25
N PHE A 76 -5.70 7.25 0.79
CA PHE A 76 -6.78 7.56 1.75
C PHE A 76 -6.57 8.90 2.47
N ARG A 77 -5.30 9.28 2.70
CA ARG A 77 -4.90 10.50 3.41
C ARG A 77 -5.30 11.81 2.71
N GLU A 78 -5.68 11.80 1.44
CA GLU A 78 -6.08 13.02 0.72
C GLU A 78 -7.57 13.36 0.84
N ARG A 79 -8.42 12.48 1.40
CA ARG A 79 -9.86 12.76 1.54
C ARG A 79 -10.26 13.62 2.75
N HIS A 80 -9.28 14.05 3.55
CA HIS A 80 -9.48 14.97 4.67
C HIS A 80 -8.70 16.29 4.52
N ALA A 81 -8.24 16.61 3.30
CA ALA A 81 -7.93 18.00 2.96
C ALA A 81 -9.27 18.74 2.90
N LYS A 82 -9.59 19.44 4.01
CA LYS A 82 -10.79 20.26 4.18
C LYS A 82 -10.92 21.26 3.01
N CYS A 83 -12.17 21.51 2.63
CA CYS A 83 -12.61 22.62 1.78
C CYS A 83 -11.99 23.96 2.20
#